data_AF-A0A2W6TC32-F1
#
_entry.id   AF-A0A2W6TC32-F1
#
_cell.length_a   1.000
_cell.length_b   1.000
_cell.length_c   1.000
_cell.angle_alpha   90.00
_cell.angle_beta   90.00
_cell.angle_gamma   90.00
#
_symmetry.space_group_name_H-M   'P 1'
#
loop_
_entity.id
_entity.type
_entity.pdbx_description
1 polymer ?
#
loop_
_entity_poly.entity_id
_entity_poly.type
_entity_poly.pdbx_seq_one_letter_code
_entity_poly.pdbx_strand_id
1 'polypeptide(L)'
;MKTKNILNILSAAIFSIASNYLNAQEKNYVSEVWTADQGKNYKNPILYADYSDPDAIRVGEDYYMTASSFNETPGLPILHSKDMVNWKLVNYAIQDVLPKEHFSVPRRGDAVWAPSMRFHKGEFYIYWGDPDYGIYMVKAKDPLGKWEEPVLVMEGKGLIDSCPFWDEDGNAYLVHGWAGSRAGVKSILTLNKMNPEGTKVLDKGVHVFDGHDAHPTVEGPKMYKRNGYYYIFA
;
A
#
# COMPACT_ATOMS: atom_id res chain seq x y z
N MET A 1 4.25 -20.57 -69.31
CA MET A 1 3.36 -19.51 -68.76
C MET A 1 2.39 -20.12 -67.75
N LYS A 2 2.85 -20.47 -66.55
CA LYS A 2 2.03 -20.96 -65.42
C LYS A 2 2.87 -20.83 -64.14
N THR A 3 2.25 -20.25 -63.10
CA THR A 3 2.55 -20.24 -61.64
C THR A 3 2.65 -18.83 -61.03
N LYS A 4 1.49 -18.21 -60.80
CA LYS A 4 1.27 -17.25 -59.71
C LYS A 4 -0.01 -17.69 -58.99
N ASN A 5 -0.04 -17.49 -57.67
CA ASN A 5 -1.17 -17.69 -56.74
C ASN A 5 -1.10 -18.91 -55.80
N ILE A 6 -0.02 -19.04 -55.02
CA ILE A 6 -0.05 -19.82 -53.76
C ILE A 6 0.31 -18.94 -52.54
N LEU A 7 0.79 -17.71 -52.71
CA LEU A 7 1.36 -16.94 -51.60
C LEU A 7 0.37 -16.09 -50.75
N ASN A 8 -0.91 -15.98 -51.11
CA ASN A 8 -1.84 -15.06 -50.42
C ASN A 8 -2.82 -15.73 -49.43
N ILE A 9 -2.79 -17.06 -49.27
CA ILE A 9 -3.71 -17.76 -48.35
C ILE A 9 -3.08 -18.00 -46.96
N LEU A 10 -1.75 -18.06 -46.86
CA LEU A 10 -1.09 -18.24 -45.55
C LEU A 10 -1.16 -17.00 -44.64
N SER A 11 -1.20 -15.79 -45.19
CA SER A 11 -1.16 -14.56 -44.39
C SER A 11 -2.47 -14.26 -43.65
N ALA A 12 -3.60 -14.72 -44.16
CA ALA A 12 -4.91 -14.51 -43.53
C ALA A 12 -5.21 -15.53 -42.42
N ALA A 13 -4.65 -16.75 -42.51
CA ALA A 13 -4.79 -17.78 -41.48
C ALA A 13 -3.93 -17.49 -40.24
N ILE A 14 -2.76 -16.87 -40.42
CA ILE A 14 -1.87 -16.50 -39.30
C ILE A 14 -2.43 -15.29 -38.53
N PHE A 15 -3.14 -14.37 -39.19
CA PHE A 15 -3.78 -13.24 -38.52
C PHE A 15 -5.03 -13.60 -37.73
N SER A 16 -5.72 -14.69 -38.09
CA SER A 16 -6.95 -15.13 -37.40
C SER A 16 -6.67 -16.06 -36.21
N ILE A 17 -5.49 -16.68 -36.14
CA ILE A 17 -5.06 -17.48 -34.99
C ILE A 17 -4.45 -16.60 -33.89
N ALA A 18 -3.82 -15.47 -34.24
CA ALA A 18 -3.26 -14.52 -33.27
C ALA A 18 -4.33 -13.79 -32.42
N SER A 19 -5.57 -13.69 -32.92
CA SER A 19 -6.66 -12.99 -32.23
C SER A 19 -7.29 -13.78 -31.08
N ASN A 20 -7.13 -15.10 -31.05
CA ASN A 20 -7.74 -15.96 -30.04
C ASN A 20 -6.90 -16.12 -28.76
N TYR A 21 -5.68 -15.57 -28.73
CA TYR A 21 -4.78 -15.64 -27.57
C TYR A 21 -4.77 -14.38 -26.70
N LEU A 22 -5.57 -13.35 -27.03
CA LEU A 22 -5.60 -12.07 -26.31
C LEU A 22 -6.81 -11.86 -25.40
N ASN A 23 -7.67 -12.87 -25.21
CA ASN A 23 -8.82 -12.78 -24.29
C ASN A 23 -9.07 -14.07 -23.51
N ALA A 24 -8.02 -14.74 -23.05
CA ALA A 24 -8.15 -15.49 -21.81
C ALA A 24 -8.16 -14.44 -20.70
N GLN A 25 -9.34 -13.88 -20.43
CA GLN A 25 -9.57 -13.12 -19.21
C GLN A 25 -9.17 -14.07 -18.08
N GLU A 26 -8.00 -13.86 -17.47
CA GLU A 26 -7.61 -14.63 -16.29
C GLU A 26 -8.80 -14.56 -15.35
N LYS A 27 -9.38 -15.72 -15.04
CA LYS A 27 -10.54 -15.76 -14.14
C LYS A 27 -10.11 -15.06 -12.85
N ASN A 28 -10.94 -14.13 -12.38
CA ASN A 28 -10.72 -13.50 -11.09
C ASN A 28 -10.47 -14.60 -10.05
N TYR A 29 -9.40 -14.42 -9.26
CA TYR A 29 -9.08 -15.33 -8.18
C TYR A 29 -10.29 -15.44 -7.23
N VAL A 30 -10.63 -16.63 -6.76
CA VAL A 30 -11.65 -16.80 -5.71
C VAL A 30 -11.03 -17.64 -4.60
N SER A 31 -11.13 -17.15 -3.37
CA SER A 31 -10.58 -17.85 -2.21
C SER A 31 -11.34 -19.15 -1.92
N GLU A 32 -10.59 -20.21 -1.61
CA GLU A 32 -11.10 -21.55 -1.35
C GLU A 32 -11.71 -21.71 0.05
N VAL A 33 -11.32 -20.84 1.00
CA VAL A 33 -11.73 -20.93 2.42
C VAL A 33 -12.79 -19.90 2.81
N TRP A 34 -12.84 -18.77 2.09
CA TRP A 34 -13.84 -17.72 2.31
C TRP A 34 -14.17 -17.02 1.01
N THR A 35 -15.44 -17.09 0.60
CA THR A 35 -15.93 -16.38 -0.58
C THR A 35 -16.84 -15.24 -0.16
N ALA A 36 -16.37 -13.99 -0.34
CA ALA A 36 -17.16 -12.78 -0.15
C ALA A 36 -18.07 -12.48 -1.35
N ASP A 37 -17.67 -12.93 -2.54
CA ASP A 37 -18.39 -12.74 -3.80
C ASP A 37 -19.69 -13.57 -3.84
N GLN A 38 -20.81 -12.92 -4.15
CA GLN A 38 -22.13 -13.52 -4.31
C GLN A 38 -22.66 -13.38 -5.76
N GLY A 39 -21.75 -13.16 -6.71
CA GLY A 39 -22.01 -12.94 -8.13
C GLY A 39 -22.44 -11.51 -8.44
N LYS A 40 -23.63 -11.09 -8.01
CA LYS A 40 -24.15 -9.72 -8.25
C LYS A 40 -23.87 -8.73 -7.12
N ASN A 41 -23.49 -9.23 -5.95
CA ASN A 41 -23.20 -8.48 -4.73
C ASN A 41 -22.02 -9.12 -4.00
N TYR A 42 -21.59 -8.52 -2.90
CA TYR A 42 -20.60 -9.10 -1.98
C TYR A 42 -21.10 -9.02 -0.54
N LYS A 43 -20.51 -9.84 0.33
CA LYS A 43 -20.69 -9.76 1.79
C LYS A 43 -19.40 -9.35 2.46
N ASN A 44 -19.52 -8.62 3.57
CA ASN A 44 -18.40 -8.35 4.45
C ASN A 44 -18.21 -9.46 5.50
N PRO A 45 -16.97 -9.69 5.96
CA PRO A 45 -15.75 -9.04 5.48
C PRO A 45 -15.29 -9.56 4.11
N ILE A 46 -14.76 -8.70 3.23
CA ILE A 46 -14.21 -9.12 1.92
C ILE A 46 -12.97 -10.01 2.06
N LEU A 47 -12.24 -9.84 3.16
CA LEU A 47 -11.12 -10.67 3.58
C LEU A 47 -11.42 -11.20 4.98
N TYR A 48 -11.62 -12.51 5.11
CA TYR A 48 -11.77 -13.16 6.42
C TYR A 48 -10.46 -13.84 6.83
N ALA A 49 -9.44 -12.99 7.01
CA ALA A 49 -8.07 -13.36 7.35
C ALA A 49 -7.46 -12.27 8.25
N ASP A 50 -6.29 -12.55 8.82
CA ASP A 50 -5.57 -11.61 9.69
C ASP A 50 -4.83 -10.55 8.87
N TYR A 51 -5.59 -9.60 8.33
CA TYR A 51 -5.09 -8.41 7.63
C TYR A 51 -5.67 -7.17 8.31
N SER A 52 -5.00 -6.72 9.35
CA SER A 52 -5.33 -5.47 10.05
C SER A 52 -4.90 -4.25 9.24
N ASP A 53 -5.62 -3.14 9.42
CA ASP A 53 -5.33 -1.84 8.81
C ASP A 53 -5.10 -1.87 7.28
N PRO A 54 -6.02 -2.47 6.49
CA PRO A 54 -5.85 -2.56 5.06
C PRO A 54 -5.85 -1.17 4.42
N ASP A 55 -4.79 -0.85 3.66
CA ASP A 55 -4.73 0.33 2.80
C ASP A 55 -4.65 -0.13 1.34
N ALA A 56 -5.57 0.37 0.52
CA ALA A 56 -5.71 -0.04 -0.88
C ALA A 56 -5.62 1.16 -1.83
N ILE A 57 -4.97 0.93 -2.96
CA ILE A 57 -4.86 1.90 -4.05
C ILE A 57 -5.27 1.28 -5.38
N ARG A 58 -5.53 2.15 -6.35
CA ARG A 58 -5.79 1.77 -7.74
C ARG A 58 -4.64 2.25 -8.64
N VAL A 59 -4.14 1.38 -9.51
CA VAL A 59 -3.17 1.69 -10.55
C VAL A 59 -3.69 1.16 -11.88
N GLY A 60 -4.15 2.06 -12.76
CA GLY A 60 -4.81 1.66 -14.01
C GLY A 60 -6.14 0.95 -13.75
N GLU A 61 -6.22 -0.34 -14.10
CA GLU A 61 -7.40 -1.20 -13.88
C GLU A 61 -7.22 -2.14 -12.69
N ASP A 62 -6.07 -2.09 -12.03
CA ASP A 62 -5.69 -2.98 -10.95
C ASP A 62 -5.82 -2.29 -9.60
N TYR A 63 -6.22 -3.07 -8.61
CA TYR A 63 -6.24 -2.66 -7.21
C TYR A 63 -5.18 -3.44 -6.46
N TYR A 64 -4.45 -2.74 -5.60
CA TYR A 64 -3.45 -3.30 -4.72
C TYR A 64 -3.77 -2.92 -3.28
N MET A 65 -3.52 -3.84 -2.35
CA MET A 65 -3.73 -3.64 -0.93
C MET A 65 -2.50 -4.13 -0.17
N THR A 66 -2.18 -3.44 0.91
CA THR A 66 -1.30 -3.96 1.95
C THR A 66 -1.96 -3.80 3.32
N ALA A 67 -1.38 -4.44 4.32
CA ALA A 67 -1.91 -4.55 5.67
C ALA A 67 -0.77 -4.60 6.69
N SER A 68 -1.07 -4.30 7.95
CA SER A 68 -0.15 -4.48 9.07
C SER A 68 0.31 -5.93 9.14
N SER A 69 1.58 -6.14 9.51
CA SER A 69 2.14 -7.48 9.76
C SER A 69 2.81 -7.60 11.14
N PHE A 70 2.89 -6.50 11.90
CA PHE A 70 3.63 -6.44 13.16
C PHE A 70 5.03 -7.03 12.99
N ASN A 71 5.43 -7.95 13.86
CA ASN A 71 6.72 -8.64 13.84
C ASN A 71 6.68 -9.97 13.05
N GLU A 72 5.61 -10.24 12.29
CA GLU A 72 5.53 -11.41 11.41
C GLU A 72 6.28 -11.13 10.09
N THR A 73 7.12 -12.08 9.68
CA THR A 73 7.95 -11.98 8.46
C THR A 73 7.77 -13.22 7.59
N PRO A 74 7.67 -13.10 6.26
CA PRO A 74 7.76 -11.86 5.48
C PRO A 74 6.56 -10.93 5.75
N GLY A 75 6.82 -9.64 5.78
CA GLY A 75 5.87 -8.60 6.22
C GLY A 75 5.34 -7.75 5.07
N LEU A 76 4.36 -6.89 5.37
CA LEU A 76 3.67 -6.05 4.38
C LEU A 76 3.14 -6.87 3.19
N PRO A 77 2.13 -7.73 3.40
CA PRO A 77 1.53 -8.52 2.33
C PRO A 77 1.05 -7.60 1.21
N ILE A 78 1.18 -8.06 -0.03
CA ILE A 78 0.68 -7.39 -1.22
C ILE A 78 -0.44 -8.23 -1.78
N LEU A 79 -1.66 -7.72 -1.70
CA LEU A 79 -2.83 -8.33 -2.31
C LEU A 79 -3.20 -7.59 -3.60
N HIS A 80 -3.69 -8.33 -4.58
CA HIS A 80 -4.12 -7.82 -5.87
C HIS A 80 -5.58 -8.18 -6.14
N SER A 81 -6.31 -7.26 -6.77
CA SER A 81 -7.69 -7.45 -7.20
C SER A 81 -7.99 -6.66 -8.48
N LYS A 82 -8.98 -7.13 -9.25
CA LYS A 82 -9.58 -6.40 -10.38
C LYS A 82 -10.98 -5.83 -10.07
N ASP A 83 -11.60 -6.29 -8.98
CA ASP A 83 -13.01 -5.99 -8.65
C ASP A 83 -13.22 -5.47 -7.22
N MET A 84 -12.15 -5.32 -6.44
CA MET A 84 -12.14 -4.92 -5.03
C MET A 84 -12.83 -5.89 -4.06
N VAL A 85 -13.33 -7.03 -4.55
CA VAL A 85 -14.01 -8.06 -3.74
C VAL A 85 -13.13 -9.28 -3.58
N ASN A 86 -12.51 -9.71 -4.68
CA ASN A 86 -11.71 -10.90 -4.78
C ASN A 86 -10.22 -10.53 -4.76
N TRP A 87 -9.53 -10.91 -3.69
CA TRP A 87 -8.15 -10.48 -3.42
C TRP A 87 -7.21 -11.67 -3.33
N LYS A 88 -6.16 -11.65 -4.15
CA LYS A 88 -5.10 -12.67 -4.17
C LYS A 88 -3.85 -12.12 -3.49
N LEU A 89 -3.29 -12.84 -2.51
CA LEU A 89 -1.94 -12.57 -2.03
C LEU A 89 -0.95 -12.87 -3.16
N VAL A 90 -0.19 -11.86 -3.58
CA VAL A 90 0.74 -11.96 -4.73
C VAL A 90 2.20 -11.76 -4.34
N ASN A 91 2.49 -11.09 -3.22
CA ASN A 91 3.85 -10.82 -2.77
C ASN A 91 3.90 -10.39 -1.29
N TYR A 92 5.11 -10.17 -0.77
CA TYR A 92 5.39 -9.48 0.49
C TYR A 92 6.49 -8.44 0.27
N ALA A 93 6.29 -7.21 0.72
CA ALA A 93 7.25 -6.12 0.44
C ALA A 93 8.54 -6.23 1.25
N ILE A 94 8.51 -6.80 2.45
CA ILE A 94 9.72 -6.98 3.27
C ILE A 94 9.91 -8.44 3.66
N GLN A 95 11.16 -8.89 3.65
CA GLN A 95 11.52 -10.26 4.03
C GLN A 95 11.82 -10.39 5.53
N ASP A 96 12.13 -9.28 6.19
CA ASP A 96 12.54 -9.22 7.59
C ASP A 96 12.18 -7.85 8.18
N VAL A 97 12.06 -7.76 9.51
CA VAL A 97 11.79 -6.52 10.23
C VAL A 97 13.08 -5.89 10.76
N LEU A 98 13.10 -4.57 10.95
CA LEU A 98 14.27 -3.81 11.36
C LEU A 98 13.98 -3.04 12.67
N PRO A 99 14.97 -2.85 13.55
CA PRO A 99 16.37 -3.32 13.46
C PRO A 99 16.55 -4.81 13.81
N LYS A 100 17.38 -5.53 13.05
CA LYS A 100 17.55 -7.00 13.18
C LYS A 100 17.95 -7.45 14.58
N GLU A 101 18.84 -6.71 15.24
CA GLU A 101 19.29 -7.01 16.60
C GLU A 101 18.13 -6.94 17.60
N HIS A 102 17.20 -6.00 17.42
CA HIS A 102 16.03 -5.89 18.28
C HIS A 102 15.07 -7.07 18.10
N PHE A 103 14.82 -7.44 16.85
CA PHE A 103 13.90 -8.52 16.46
C PHE A 103 14.55 -9.92 16.47
N SER A 104 15.79 -10.03 16.95
CA SER A 104 16.47 -11.32 17.16
C SER A 104 15.91 -12.16 18.31
N VAL A 105 14.97 -11.60 19.08
CA VAL A 105 14.25 -12.27 20.17
C VAL A 105 12.74 -12.01 20.02
N PRO A 106 11.86 -12.88 20.58
CA PRO A 106 10.42 -12.68 20.49
C PRO A 106 9.98 -11.30 20.99
N ARG A 107 9.12 -10.66 20.21
CA ARG A 107 8.50 -9.37 20.51
C ARG A 107 6.99 -9.44 20.37
N ARG A 108 6.28 -8.44 20.89
CA ARG A 108 4.82 -8.41 20.88
C ARG A 108 4.32 -7.01 20.51
N GLY A 109 3.64 -6.91 19.37
CA GLY A 109 2.92 -5.70 18.97
C GLY A 109 3.84 -4.55 18.58
N ASP A 110 4.96 -4.84 17.94
CA ASP A 110 5.96 -3.90 17.40
C ASP A 110 6.22 -4.17 15.91
N ALA A 111 7.25 -3.54 15.33
CA ALA A 111 7.55 -3.54 13.89
C ALA A 111 6.47 -2.87 13.03
N VAL A 112 5.76 -3.62 12.19
CA VAL A 112 4.92 -3.05 11.11
C VAL A 112 3.49 -2.77 11.60
N TRP A 113 3.23 -1.55 12.08
CA TRP A 113 1.86 -1.06 12.33
C TRP A 113 1.21 -0.51 11.04
N ALA A 114 0.03 0.10 11.16
CA ALA A 114 -0.84 0.48 10.05
C ALA A 114 -0.10 1.14 8.87
N PRO A 115 -0.02 0.47 7.72
CA PRO A 115 0.71 0.98 6.58
C PRO A 115 -0.12 1.95 5.74
N SER A 116 0.56 2.65 4.83
CA SER A 116 -0.04 3.36 3.71
C SER A 116 0.72 3.04 2.42
N MET A 117 0.00 2.53 1.43
CA MET A 117 0.49 2.30 0.08
C MET A 117 0.14 3.49 -0.82
N ARG A 118 1.07 3.99 -1.62
CA ARG A 118 0.81 5.02 -2.64
C ARG A 118 1.56 4.69 -3.93
N PHE A 119 0.99 5.08 -5.07
CA PHE A 119 1.66 5.00 -6.36
C PHE A 119 2.05 6.42 -6.80
N HIS A 120 3.34 6.66 -7.00
CA HIS A 120 3.88 7.95 -7.36
C HIS A 120 4.99 7.79 -8.40
N LYS A 121 4.91 8.56 -9.50
CA LYS A 121 5.92 8.58 -10.59
C LYS A 121 6.35 7.19 -11.10
N GLY A 122 5.42 6.25 -11.18
CA GLY A 122 5.69 4.91 -11.70
C GLY A 122 6.21 3.90 -10.68
N GLU A 123 6.27 4.26 -9.39
CA GLU A 123 6.70 3.36 -8.32
C GLU A 123 5.62 3.25 -7.23
N PHE A 124 5.55 2.08 -6.62
CA PHE A 124 4.78 1.82 -5.41
C PHE A 124 5.64 2.15 -4.20
N TYR A 125 5.03 2.84 -3.24
CA TYR A 125 5.62 3.18 -1.96
C TYR A 125 4.73 2.63 -0.86
N ILE A 126 5.32 2.05 0.18
CA ILE A 126 4.61 1.66 1.40
C ILE A 126 5.32 2.30 2.57
N TYR A 127 4.59 3.06 3.39
CA TYR A 127 5.07 3.65 4.63
C TYR A 127 4.38 2.99 5.81
N TRP A 128 5.09 2.82 6.92
CA TRP A 128 4.52 2.33 8.17
C TRP A 128 5.22 2.96 9.36
N GLY A 129 4.52 3.02 10.49
CA GLY A 129 5.13 3.32 11.78
C GLY A 129 5.62 2.05 12.43
N ASP A 130 6.86 2.05 12.92
CA ASP A 130 7.27 1.27 14.07
C ASP A 130 7.11 2.18 15.31
N PRO A 131 6.30 1.79 16.30
CA PRO A 131 6.01 2.65 17.46
C PRO A 131 7.24 2.95 18.32
N ASP A 132 8.33 2.18 18.20
CA ASP A 132 9.52 2.29 19.02
C ASP A 132 10.73 2.88 18.27
N TYR A 133 10.76 2.78 16.93
CA TYR A 133 11.88 3.26 16.09
C TYR A 133 11.52 4.40 15.13
N GLY A 134 10.26 4.53 14.72
CA GLY A 134 9.77 5.63 13.90
C GLY A 134 9.17 5.18 12.57
N ILE A 135 9.12 6.08 11.59
CA ILE A 135 8.47 5.84 10.31
C ILE A 135 9.47 5.30 9.30
N TYR A 136 9.15 4.14 8.73
CA TYR A 136 9.89 3.52 7.65
C TYR A 136 9.10 3.61 6.34
N MET A 137 9.83 3.45 5.22
CA MET A 137 9.24 3.26 3.90
C MET A 137 9.98 2.20 3.10
N VAL A 138 9.29 1.61 2.14
CA VAL A 138 9.86 0.71 1.14
C VAL A 138 9.20 0.99 -0.21
N LYS A 139 9.92 0.74 -1.31
CA LYS A 139 9.37 0.97 -2.66
C LYS A 139 9.76 -0.08 -3.69
N ALA A 140 8.98 -0.17 -4.76
CA ALA A 140 9.21 -1.03 -5.92
C ALA A 140 8.56 -0.45 -7.18
N LYS A 141 9.13 -0.73 -8.35
CA LYS A 141 8.48 -0.43 -9.65
C LYS A 141 7.37 -1.43 -9.99
N ASP A 142 7.62 -2.70 -9.68
CA ASP A 142 6.70 -3.80 -9.89
C ASP A 142 6.31 -4.38 -8.51
N PRO A 143 5.03 -4.31 -8.10
CA PRO A 143 4.60 -4.79 -6.79
C PRO A 143 4.68 -6.32 -6.68
N LEU A 144 4.79 -7.05 -7.79
CA LEU A 144 5.01 -8.51 -7.84
C LEU A 144 6.50 -8.87 -7.80
N GLY A 145 7.37 -7.88 -8.01
CA GLY A 145 8.82 -8.06 -8.07
C GLY A 145 9.51 -7.94 -6.72
N LYS A 146 10.83 -7.74 -6.77
CA LYS A 146 11.63 -7.45 -5.58
C LYS A 146 11.43 -5.99 -5.17
N TRP A 147 11.17 -5.77 -3.89
CA TRP A 147 11.15 -4.46 -3.26
C TRP A 147 12.56 -4.04 -2.81
N GLU A 148 12.80 -2.73 -2.78
CA GLU A 148 14.05 -2.17 -2.26
C GLU A 148 14.18 -2.41 -0.74
N GLU A 149 15.36 -2.12 -0.18
CA GLU A 149 15.54 -2.21 1.27
C GLU A 149 14.78 -1.08 1.99
N PRO A 150 14.22 -1.32 3.18
CA PRO A 150 13.54 -0.28 3.96
C PRO A 150 14.44 0.92 4.29
N VAL A 151 13.84 2.11 4.27
CA VAL A 151 14.48 3.38 4.66
C VAL A 151 13.78 3.95 5.88
N LEU A 152 14.54 4.31 6.92
CA LEU A 152 14.04 5.07 8.07
C LEU A 152 13.86 6.54 7.66
N VAL A 153 12.61 6.97 7.49
CA VAL A 153 12.22 8.31 7.00
C VAL A 153 12.22 9.33 8.13
N MET A 154 11.78 8.91 9.31
CA MET A 154 11.68 9.75 10.50
C MET A 154 11.89 8.90 11.75
N GLU A 155 13.04 9.07 12.40
CA GLU A 155 13.34 8.42 13.68
C GLU A 155 12.51 9.05 14.81
N GLY A 156 11.96 8.23 15.69
CA GLY A 156 11.25 8.71 16.87
C GLY A 156 10.39 7.64 17.52
N LYS A 157 9.81 7.98 18.69
CA LYS A 157 8.91 7.09 19.42
C LYS A 157 7.47 7.53 19.31
N GLY A 158 6.59 6.56 19.13
CA GLY A 158 5.15 6.70 19.01
C GLY A 158 4.70 7.33 17.70
N LEU A 159 5.54 7.36 16.66
CA LEU A 159 5.15 7.80 15.33
C LEU A 159 4.42 6.65 14.64
N ILE A 160 3.12 6.81 14.36
CA ILE A 160 2.29 5.73 13.81
C ILE A 160 1.45 6.19 12.62
N ASP A 161 0.93 5.20 11.88
CA ASP A 161 -0.13 5.38 10.90
C ASP A 161 0.21 6.40 9.81
N SER A 162 1.46 6.39 9.38
CA SER A 162 2.01 7.36 8.46
C SER A 162 1.42 7.24 7.05
N CYS A 163 1.17 8.38 6.39
CA CYS A 163 0.71 8.43 5.00
C CYS A 163 1.49 9.50 4.22
N PRO A 164 2.23 9.12 3.16
CA PRO A 164 2.92 10.08 2.31
C PRO A 164 1.93 10.73 1.34
N PHE A 165 2.21 11.99 0.99
CA PHE A 165 1.42 12.74 0.03
C PHE A 165 2.34 13.59 -0.84
N TRP A 166 2.29 13.37 -2.16
CA TRP A 166 2.97 14.20 -3.14
C TRP A 166 1.94 15.08 -3.83
N ASP A 167 2.17 16.39 -3.79
CA ASP A 167 1.26 17.35 -4.38
C ASP A 167 1.73 17.77 -5.79
N GLU A 168 0.79 18.32 -6.55
CA GLU A 168 0.98 18.83 -7.91
C GLU A 168 1.84 20.11 -7.93
N ASP A 169 2.01 20.78 -6.77
CA ASP A 169 2.88 21.95 -6.62
C ASP A 169 4.38 21.60 -6.53
N GLY A 170 4.70 20.30 -6.53
CA GLY A 170 6.07 19.78 -6.44
C GLY A 170 6.56 19.53 -5.00
N ASN A 171 5.76 19.87 -3.99
CA ASN A 171 6.06 19.55 -2.60
C ASN A 171 5.60 18.13 -2.23
N ALA A 172 6.25 17.57 -1.21
CA ALA A 172 5.88 16.30 -0.62
C ALA A 172 5.71 16.47 0.89
N TYR A 173 4.79 15.70 1.45
CA TYR A 173 4.37 15.78 2.84
C TYR A 173 4.20 14.38 3.43
N LEU A 174 4.29 14.28 4.75
CA LEU A 174 4.05 13.06 5.50
C LEU A 174 3.12 13.40 6.67
N VAL A 175 1.91 12.85 6.66
CA VAL A 175 1.00 12.93 7.81
C VAL A 175 1.17 11.69 8.67
N HIS A 176 1.08 11.83 9.99
CA HIS A 176 1.11 10.70 10.91
C HIS A 176 0.32 10.98 12.19
N GLY A 177 -0.08 9.90 12.86
CA GLY A 177 -0.68 9.92 14.20
C GLY A 177 0.37 9.69 15.28
N TRP A 178 -0.10 9.61 16.53
CA TRP A 178 0.74 9.36 17.69
C TRP A 178 0.21 8.21 18.55
N ALA A 179 1.08 7.28 18.91
CA ALA A 179 0.73 6.18 19.81
C ALA A 179 0.78 6.65 21.27
N GLY A 180 -0.38 6.73 21.92
CA GLY A 180 -0.46 7.09 23.34
C GLY A 180 0.37 6.18 24.26
N SER A 181 0.58 4.92 23.86
CA SER A 181 1.40 3.96 24.60
C SER A 181 2.90 4.28 24.62
N ARG A 182 3.40 5.10 23.67
CA ARG A 182 4.82 5.49 23.57
C ARG A 182 5.02 6.99 23.72
N ALA A 183 4.22 7.78 23.01
CA ALA A 183 4.34 9.24 22.97
C ALA A 183 3.55 9.95 24.08
N GLY A 184 2.66 9.24 24.79
CA GLY A 184 1.79 9.85 25.82
C GLY A 184 0.64 10.69 25.27
N VAL A 185 0.54 10.84 23.94
CA VAL A 185 -0.55 11.53 23.23
C VAL A 185 -1.07 10.64 22.10
N LYS A 186 -2.38 10.72 21.83
CA LYS A 186 -3.07 9.88 20.83
C LYS A 186 -4.24 10.56 20.11
N SER A 187 -4.35 11.88 20.23
CA SER A 187 -5.49 12.66 19.76
C SER A 187 -5.06 13.81 18.85
N ILE A 188 -3.85 13.76 18.29
CA ILE A 188 -3.30 14.81 17.42
C ILE A 188 -2.78 14.20 16.12
N LEU A 189 -2.87 14.97 15.03
CA LEU A 189 -2.25 14.64 13.75
C LEU A 189 -1.16 15.66 13.42
N THR A 190 -0.01 15.17 12.98
CA THR A 190 1.12 16.01 12.58
C THR A 190 1.38 15.87 11.09
N LEU A 191 1.68 16.98 10.42
CA LEU A 191 2.10 17.03 9.03
C LEU A 191 3.53 17.56 8.95
N ASN A 192 4.42 16.80 8.32
CA ASN A 192 5.81 17.19 8.04
C ASN A 192 6.00 17.45 6.55
N LYS A 193 6.92 18.36 6.22
CA LYS A 193 7.47 18.41 4.86
C LYS A 193 8.40 17.22 4.64
N MET A 194 8.40 16.67 3.44
CA MET A 194 9.22 15.53 3.03
C MET A 194 10.00 15.90 1.76
N ASN A 195 11.17 15.29 1.56
CA ASN A 195 11.86 15.46 0.28
C ASN A 195 11.08 14.81 -0.88
N PRO A 196 11.27 15.26 -2.13
CA PRO A 196 10.53 14.72 -3.28
C PRO A 196 10.71 13.20 -3.48
N GLU A 197 11.85 12.64 -3.08
CA GLU A 197 12.13 11.20 -3.16
C GLU A 197 11.38 10.38 -2.10
N GLY A 198 10.82 11.03 -1.07
CA GLY A 198 10.08 10.38 0.00
C GLY A 198 10.93 9.76 1.11
N THR A 199 12.24 9.94 1.09
CA THR A 199 13.16 9.20 1.96
C THR A 199 13.48 9.87 3.29
N LYS A 200 13.07 11.13 3.51
CA LYS A 200 13.26 11.83 4.79
C LYS A 200 12.29 13.00 4.98
N VAL A 201 11.92 13.26 6.23
CA VAL A 201 11.28 14.53 6.61
C VAL A 201 12.29 15.69 6.60
N LEU A 202 11.79 16.90 6.38
CA LEU A 202 12.60 18.13 6.22
C LEU A 202 12.43 19.13 7.38
N ASP A 203 11.46 18.88 8.26
CA ASP A 203 11.14 19.75 9.38
C ASP A 203 10.62 18.96 10.58
N LYS A 204 10.30 19.69 11.65
CA LYS A 204 9.72 19.12 12.89
C LYS A 204 8.23 18.80 12.77
N GLY A 205 7.59 19.17 11.66
CA GLY A 205 6.16 19.09 11.45
C GLY A 205 5.35 20.14 12.21
N VAL A 206 4.08 20.21 11.86
CA VAL A 206 3.06 21.07 12.48
C VAL A 206 1.85 20.22 12.84
N HIS A 207 1.26 20.44 14.00
CA HIS A 207 -0.02 19.82 14.34
C HIS A 207 -1.14 20.43 13.50
N VAL A 208 -1.78 19.60 12.69
CA VAL A 208 -2.84 20.01 11.77
C VAL A 208 -4.23 19.66 12.26
N PHE A 209 -4.32 18.82 13.30
CA PHE A 209 -5.55 18.50 13.99
C PHE A 209 -5.28 18.24 15.47
N ASP A 210 -6.15 18.75 16.33
CA ASP A 210 -6.17 18.49 17.76
C ASP A 210 -7.58 18.05 18.17
N GLY A 211 -7.69 16.80 18.60
CA GLY A 211 -8.91 16.14 18.99
C GLY A 211 -9.13 16.02 20.50
N HIS A 212 -8.27 16.57 21.37
CA HIS A 212 -8.31 16.28 22.81
C HIS A 212 -9.70 16.42 23.47
N ASP A 213 -10.52 17.38 23.01
CA ASP A 213 -11.83 17.67 23.60
C ASP A 213 -12.96 16.72 23.17
N ALA A 214 -12.91 16.18 21.94
CA ALA A 214 -14.04 15.46 21.33
C ALA A 214 -13.66 14.10 20.72
N HIS A 215 -12.37 13.88 20.46
CA HIS A 215 -11.80 12.71 19.81
C HIS A 215 -10.66 12.15 20.67
N PRO A 216 -10.99 11.32 21.68
CA PRO A 216 -10.02 10.83 22.66
C PRO A 216 -8.91 9.94 22.07
N THR A 217 -9.12 9.41 20.85
CA THR A 217 -8.12 8.80 19.99
C THR A 217 -8.37 9.26 18.56
N VAL A 218 -7.31 9.64 17.84
CA VAL A 218 -7.33 10.01 16.42
C VAL A 218 -6.10 9.36 15.78
N GLU A 219 -6.32 8.46 14.84
CA GLU A 219 -5.28 7.58 14.28
C GLU A 219 -5.60 7.27 12.80
N GLY A 220 -4.78 6.46 12.14
CA GLY A 220 -5.03 6.07 10.75
C GLY A 220 -5.04 7.20 9.69
N PRO A 221 -4.31 8.34 9.82
CA PRO A 221 -4.48 9.45 8.89
C PRO A 221 -4.12 9.07 7.46
N LYS A 222 -5.05 9.30 6.52
CA LYS A 222 -4.83 9.18 5.08
C LYS A 222 -5.09 10.53 4.40
N MET A 223 -4.05 11.08 3.76
CA MET A 223 -4.11 12.39 3.11
C MET A 223 -4.43 12.28 1.62
N TYR A 224 -5.32 13.14 1.14
CA TYR A 224 -5.74 13.25 -0.25
C TYR A 224 -5.97 14.71 -0.64
N LYS A 225 -5.95 14.99 -1.95
CA LYS A 225 -6.40 16.27 -2.52
C LYS A 225 -7.52 16.01 -3.52
N ARG A 226 -8.64 16.72 -3.39
CA ARG A 226 -9.78 16.60 -4.30
C ARG A 226 -10.55 17.91 -4.36
N ASN A 227 -10.95 18.32 -5.58
CA ASN A 227 -11.80 19.49 -5.81
C ASN A 227 -11.27 20.79 -5.15
N GLY A 228 -9.95 20.99 -5.10
CA GLY A 228 -9.32 22.17 -4.51
C GLY A 228 -9.14 22.11 -2.98
N TYR A 229 -9.51 21.00 -2.33
CA TYR A 229 -9.35 20.81 -0.89
C TYR A 229 -8.36 19.68 -0.57
N TYR A 230 -7.70 19.82 0.58
CA TYR A 230 -6.96 18.73 1.21
C TYR A 230 -7.86 18.04 2.23
N TYR A 231 -7.89 16.72 2.18
CA TYR A 231 -8.63 15.86 3.10
C TYR A 231 -7.62 15.00 3.86
N ILE A 232 -7.78 14.93 5.18
CA ILE A 232 -7.13 13.93 6.01
C ILE A 232 -8.26 13.13 6.66
N PHE A 233 -8.39 11.86 6.29
CA PHE A 233 -9.29 10.92 6.96
C PHE A 233 -8.55 10.31 8.14
N ALA A 234 -9.15 10.29 9.33
CA ALA A 234 -8.61 9.74 10.57
C ALA A 234 -9.76 9.41 11.54
#